data_AF-A0A1D3JFI2-F1
#
_entry.id   AF-A0A1D3JFI2-F1
#
_cell.length_a   1.000
_cell.length_b   1.000
_cell.length_c   1.000
_cell.angle_alpha   90.00
_cell.angle_beta   90.00
_cell.angle_gamma   90.00
#
_symmetry.space_group_name_H-M   'P 1'
#
loop_
_entity.id
_entity.type
_entity.pdbx_description
1 polymer ?
#
loop_
_entity_poly.entity_id
_entity_poly.type
_entity_poly.pdbx_seq_one_letter_code
_entity_poly.pdbx_strand_id
1 'polypeptide(L)'
;MVGKPPEKQTIFEKFEKANFSNDEDTLSFLKDLNGQYTHLYNYGCLFEKAHKYASIMFDTGKHNYICGYFNDWVNEKNEEHTSNGKNCDHVELWEQYIEKLWIQLLQKADTPNWCTRTKVTHVCSKSSPYVTGILVSLFLLATFGTLFFMLNNFKTLKRRFHKFLNKNERIKNNIYKYIPQKLLNYSENMDTYIIDETINLSYHSSHNS
;
A
#
# COMPACT_ATOMS: atom_id res chain seq x y z
N MET A 1 23.01 -51.37 -20.21
CA MET A 1 22.99 -51.04 -18.77
C MET A 1 23.05 -49.53 -18.66
N VAL A 2 21.96 -48.89 -18.22
CA VAL A 2 22.01 -47.45 -17.89
C VAL A 2 22.76 -47.35 -16.57
N GLY A 3 23.95 -46.74 -16.59
CA GLY A 3 24.76 -46.54 -15.39
C GLY A 3 24.00 -45.71 -14.35
N LYS A 4 24.37 -45.86 -13.07
CA LYS A 4 23.81 -45.03 -12.00
C LYS A 4 23.97 -43.54 -12.37
N PRO A 5 22.94 -42.69 -12.19
CA PRO A 5 23.06 -41.26 -12.46
C PRO A 5 24.24 -40.66 -11.69
N PRO A 6 25.01 -39.73 -12.28
CA PRO A 6 26.01 -38.94 -11.56
C PRO A 6 25.38 -38.18 -10.40
N GLU A 7 26.21 -37.80 -9.45
CA GLU A 7 25.77 -36.95 -8.34
C GLU A 7 25.26 -35.60 -8.86
N LYS A 8 24.09 -35.18 -8.36
CA LYS A 8 23.39 -33.97 -8.80
C LYS A 8 24.28 -32.72 -8.72
N GLN A 9 25.03 -32.57 -7.63
CA GLN A 9 25.92 -31.42 -7.43
C GLN A 9 27.01 -31.33 -8.50
N THR A 10 27.56 -32.46 -8.94
CA THR A 10 28.55 -32.48 -10.01
C THR A 10 27.97 -31.95 -11.33
N ILE A 11 26.70 -32.24 -11.62
CA ILE A 11 26.02 -31.73 -12.79
C ILE A 11 25.72 -30.23 -12.64
N PHE A 12 25.36 -29.78 -11.44
CA PHE A 12 25.11 -28.35 -11.18
C PHE A 12 26.35 -27.51 -11.46
N GLU A 13 27.53 -27.97 -11.02
CA GLU A 13 28.78 -27.31 -11.36
C GLU A 13 29.04 -27.21 -12.87
N LYS A 14 28.54 -28.17 -13.66
CA LYS A 14 28.66 -28.10 -15.13
C LYS A 14 27.74 -27.04 -15.71
N PHE A 15 26.56 -26.84 -15.13
CA PHE A 15 25.67 -25.72 -15.50
C PHE A 15 26.34 -24.37 -15.18
N GLU A 16 26.95 -24.22 -14.00
CA GLU A 16 27.67 -23.00 -13.60
C GLU A 16 28.88 -22.69 -14.51
N LYS A 17 29.55 -23.73 -15.01
CA LYS A 17 30.78 -23.63 -15.82
C LYS A 17 30.52 -23.80 -17.33
N ALA A 18 29.26 -23.80 -17.77
CA ALA A 18 28.90 -24.04 -19.15
C ALA A 18 29.52 -22.99 -20.09
N ASN A 19 30.40 -23.42 -20.98
CA ASN A 19 31.17 -22.54 -21.86
C ASN A 19 30.56 -22.44 -23.26
N PHE A 20 29.31 -21.97 -23.32
CA PHE A 20 28.62 -21.66 -24.57
C PHE A 20 28.53 -20.14 -24.75
N SER A 21 28.36 -19.69 -25.99
CA SER A 21 27.98 -18.31 -26.29
C SER A 21 26.48 -18.11 -26.07
N ASN A 22 26.11 -16.91 -25.63
CA ASN A 22 24.72 -16.48 -25.61
C ASN A 22 24.28 -16.07 -27.01
N ASP A 23 23.04 -16.36 -27.38
CA ASP A 23 22.49 -15.94 -28.66
C ASP A 23 22.06 -14.48 -28.61
N GLU A 24 22.10 -13.80 -29.76
CA GLU A 24 21.75 -12.38 -29.87
C GLU A 24 20.32 -12.10 -29.37
N ASP A 25 19.38 -12.99 -29.67
CA ASP A 25 17.99 -12.89 -29.21
C ASP A 25 17.90 -12.89 -27.68
N THR A 26 18.68 -13.75 -27.01
CA THR A 26 18.71 -13.82 -25.54
C THR A 26 19.31 -12.54 -24.96
N LEU A 27 20.41 -12.05 -25.54
CA LEU A 27 21.04 -10.80 -25.12
C LEU A 27 20.10 -9.60 -25.31
N SER A 28 19.37 -9.57 -26.42
CA SER A 28 18.36 -8.55 -26.73
C SER A 28 17.20 -8.61 -25.74
N PHE A 29 16.68 -9.80 -25.44
CA PHE A 29 15.61 -10.01 -24.47
C PHE A 29 15.99 -9.58 -23.04
N LEU A 30 17.24 -9.82 -22.63
CA LEU A 30 17.74 -9.46 -21.30
C LEU A 30 18.25 -8.01 -21.21
N LYS A 31 18.30 -7.27 -22.33
CA LYS A 31 18.93 -5.94 -22.41
C LYS A 31 18.43 -4.95 -21.35
N ASP A 32 17.14 -4.99 -21.03
CA ASP A 32 16.51 -4.08 -20.07
C ASP A 32 16.96 -4.33 -18.62
N LEU A 33 17.49 -5.53 -18.32
CA LEU A 33 18.08 -5.84 -17.02
C LEU A 33 19.50 -5.29 -16.88
N ASN A 34 20.17 -4.95 -17.99
CA ASN A 34 21.55 -4.54 -17.98
C ASN A 34 21.72 -3.20 -17.22
N GLY A 35 22.61 -3.18 -16.23
CA GLY A 35 22.88 -2.02 -15.39
C GLY A 35 21.97 -1.86 -14.17
N GLN A 36 20.66 -2.14 -14.27
CA GLN A 36 19.74 -2.05 -13.13
C GLN A 36 19.68 -3.34 -12.31
N TYR A 37 19.66 -4.49 -12.99
CA TYR A 37 19.51 -5.82 -12.38
C TYR A 37 20.61 -6.76 -12.87
N THR A 38 21.87 -6.31 -12.75
CA THR A 38 23.06 -7.00 -13.27
C THR A 38 23.16 -8.46 -12.82
N HIS A 39 22.75 -8.79 -11.59
CA HIS A 39 22.73 -10.16 -11.12
C HIS A 39 21.76 -11.05 -11.93
N LEU A 40 20.54 -10.57 -12.16
CA LEU A 40 19.54 -11.30 -12.93
C LEU A 40 19.90 -11.38 -14.42
N TYR A 41 20.47 -10.30 -14.97
CA TYR A 41 21.04 -10.30 -16.31
C TYR A 41 22.11 -11.39 -16.48
N ASN A 42 23.09 -11.42 -15.58
CA ASN A 42 24.16 -12.41 -15.60
C ASN A 42 23.61 -13.84 -15.45
N TYR A 43 22.60 -14.01 -14.59
CA TYR A 43 21.93 -15.30 -14.44
C TYR A 43 21.18 -15.72 -15.70
N GLY A 44 20.44 -14.82 -16.37
CA GLY A 44 19.79 -15.12 -17.65
C GLY A 44 20.79 -15.57 -18.72
N CYS A 45 21.95 -14.92 -18.79
CA CYS A 45 23.04 -15.35 -19.67
C CYS A 45 23.58 -16.72 -19.28
N LEU A 46 23.79 -16.99 -17.98
CA LEU A 46 24.24 -18.30 -17.52
C LEU A 46 23.21 -19.39 -17.81
N PHE A 47 21.93 -19.09 -17.62
CA PHE A 47 20.80 -19.99 -17.82
C PHE A 47 20.74 -20.50 -19.26
N GLU A 48 20.94 -19.65 -20.27
CA GLU A 48 21.00 -20.09 -21.67
C GLU A 48 22.17 -21.04 -21.93
N LYS A 49 23.35 -20.76 -21.37
CA LYS A 49 24.53 -21.63 -21.52
C LYS A 49 24.28 -23.00 -20.89
N ALA A 50 23.70 -23.00 -19.69
CA ALA A 50 23.32 -24.21 -18.98
C ALA A 50 22.22 -24.99 -19.75
N HIS A 51 21.25 -24.30 -20.34
CA HIS A 51 20.23 -24.91 -21.18
C HIS A 51 20.84 -25.61 -22.41
N LYS A 52 21.76 -24.95 -23.12
CA LYS A 52 22.48 -25.55 -24.27
C LYS A 52 23.23 -26.81 -23.85
N TYR A 53 23.94 -26.77 -22.73
CA TYR A 53 24.60 -27.94 -22.16
C TYR A 53 23.61 -29.08 -21.86
N ALA A 54 22.50 -28.76 -21.19
CA ALA A 54 21.51 -29.73 -20.75
C ALA A 54 20.77 -30.38 -21.94
N SER A 55 20.41 -29.59 -22.97
CA SER A 55 19.79 -30.08 -24.20
C SER A 55 20.71 -31.07 -24.91
N ILE A 56 21.99 -30.73 -25.13
CA ILE A 56 22.96 -31.63 -25.76
C ILE A 56 23.08 -32.93 -24.95
N MET A 57 23.16 -32.84 -23.63
CA MET A 57 23.20 -34.04 -22.77
C MET A 57 21.94 -34.90 -22.91
N PHE A 58 20.77 -34.29 -23.00
CA PHE A 58 19.52 -35.00 -23.21
C PHE A 58 19.51 -35.72 -24.56
N ASP A 59 19.88 -35.04 -25.63
CA ASP A 59 19.84 -35.55 -27.00
C ASP A 59 20.80 -36.72 -27.24
N THR A 60 21.89 -36.82 -26.47
CA THR A 60 22.77 -38.01 -26.50
C THR A 60 22.11 -39.30 -25.97
N GLY A 61 20.86 -39.24 -25.49
CA GLY A 61 19.98 -40.38 -25.20
C GLY A 61 20.35 -41.19 -23.95
N LYS A 62 21.39 -40.79 -23.22
CA LYS A 62 21.91 -41.51 -22.03
C LYS A 62 21.58 -40.85 -20.70
N HIS A 63 21.00 -39.66 -20.71
CA HIS A 63 20.91 -38.79 -19.53
C HIS A 63 19.47 -38.35 -19.25
N ASN A 64 18.53 -39.29 -19.10
CA ASN A 64 17.13 -38.99 -18.78
C ASN A 64 16.94 -38.19 -17.47
N TYR A 65 17.92 -38.22 -16.57
CA TYR A 65 17.93 -37.43 -15.34
C TYR A 65 18.19 -35.93 -15.55
N ILE A 66 18.72 -35.52 -16.72
CA ILE A 66 19.24 -34.16 -16.92
C ILE A 66 18.14 -33.10 -16.83
N CYS A 67 16.94 -33.38 -17.32
CA CYS A 67 15.82 -32.44 -17.22
C CYS A 67 15.39 -32.21 -15.75
N GLY A 68 15.37 -33.27 -14.94
CA GLY A 68 15.08 -33.15 -13.51
C GLY A 68 16.13 -32.30 -12.80
N TYR A 69 17.42 -32.58 -13.06
CA TYR A 69 18.51 -31.78 -12.46
C TYR A 69 18.49 -30.34 -12.94
N PHE A 70 18.19 -30.09 -14.21
CA PHE A 70 18.10 -28.73 -14.74
C PHE A 70 16.96 -27.94 -14.09
N ASN A 71 15.78 -28.54 -13.92
CA ASN A 71 14.67 -27.92 -13.19
C ASN A 71 15.04 -27.58 -11.74
N ASP A 72 15.65 -28.54 -11.05
CA ASP A 72 16.06 -28.34 -9.66
C ASP A 72 17.09 -27.21 -9.53
N TRP A 73 18.07 -27.15 -10.45
CA TRP A 73 19.07 -26.09 -10.46
C TRP A 73 18.42 -24.72 -10.68
N VAL A 74 17.48 -24.61 -11.62
CA VAL A 74 16.74 -23.37 -11.85
C VAL A 74 15.87 -22.98 -10.64
N ASN A 75 15.27 -23.96 -9.95
CA ASN A 75 14.51 -23.69 -8.73
C ASN A 75 15.40 -23.20 -7.58
N GLU A 76 16.58 -23.79 -7.38
CA GLU A 76 17.55 -23.34 -6.37
C GLU A 76 17.96 -21.88 -6.62
N LYS A 77 18.21 -21.53 -7.89
CA LYS A 77 18.54 -20.17 -8.29
C LYS A 77 17.38 -19.19 -8.12
N ASN A 78 16.15 -19.64 -8.34
CA ASN A 78 14.94 -18.86 -8.05
C ASN A 78 14.87 -18.56 -6.55
N GLU A 79 15.01 -19.59 -5.70
CA GLU A 79 14.95 -19.44 -4.25
C GLU A 79 16.04 -18.48 -3.73
N GLU A 80 17.27 -18.59 -4.23
CA GLU A 80 18.37 -17.66 -3.94
C GLU A 80 18.00 -16.23 -4.33
N HIS A 81 17.53 -16.03 -5.57
CA HIS A 81 17.21 -14.71 -6.10
C HIS A 81 16.04 -14.03 -5.37
N THR A 82 15.00 -14.79 -5.04
CA THR A 82 13.74 -14.29 -4.48
C THR A 82 13.70 -14.30 -2.95
N SER A 83 14.78 -14.72 -2.30
CA SER A 83 14.82 -14.95 -0.84
C SER A 83 13.73 -15.95 -0.42
N ASN A 84 13.62 -17.06 -1.14
CA ASN A 84 12.58 -18.08 -1.00
C ASN A 84 11.16 -17.49 -1.10
N GLY A 85 10.92 -16.69 -2.15
CA GLY A 85 9.64 -16.03 -2.40
C GLY A 85 9.29 -14.84 -1.50
N LYS A 86 10.17 -14.44 -0.56
CA LYS A 86 9.90 -13.32 0.36
C LYS A 86 10.01 -11.95 -0.33
N ASN A 87 10.84 -11.83 -1.35
CA ASN A 87 11.01 -10.58 -2.10
C ASN A 87 10.16 -10.60 -3.38
N CYS A 88 8.99 -9.96 -3.31
CA CYS A 88 8.02 -10.01 -4.40
C CYS A 88 8.43 -9.27 -5.67
N ASP A 89 9.29 -8.25 -5.59
CA ASP A 89 9.79 -7.59 -6.78
C ASP A 89 10.77 -8.51 -7.53
N HIS A 90 11.58 -9.27 -6.79
CA HIS A 90 12.46 -10.27 -7.38
C HIS A 90 11.69 -11.46 -7.94
N VAL A 91 10.60 -11.90 -7.29
CA VAL A 91 9.70 -12.94 -7.83
C VAL A 91 9.11 -12.49 -9.17
N GLU A 92 8.64 -11.24 -9.25
CA GLU A 92 8.07 -10.71 -10.48
C GLU A 92 9.12 -10.62 -11.60
N LEU A 93 10.31 -10.11 -11.30
CA LEU A 93 11.41 -10.07 -12.27
C LEU A 93 11.80 -11.48 -12.75
N TRP A 94 11.83 -12.47 -11.86
CA TRP A 94 12.11 -13.85 -12.24
C TRP A 94 11.08 -14.40 -13.22
N GLU A 95 9.78 -14.24 -12.93
CA GLU A 95 8.70 -14.68 -13.81
C GLU A 95 8.72 -13.93 -15.15
N GLN A 96 9.03 -12.63 -15.14
CA GLN A 96 9.08 -11.81 -16.34
C GLN A 96 10.23 -12.17 -17.26
N TYR A 97 11.40 -12.54 -16.72
CA TYR A 97 12.60 -12.76 -17.52
C TYR A 97 13.00 -14.24 -17.60
N ILE A 98 13.22 -14.92 -16.48
CA ILE A 98 13.78 -16.28 -16.51
C ILE A 98 12.75 -17.30 -16.95
N GLU A 99 11.52 -17.26 -16.42
CA GLU A 99 10.49 -18.22 -16.82
C GLU A 99 10.05 -18.01 -18.28
N LYS A 100 10.03 -16.75 -18.77
CA LYS A 100 9.80 -16.47 -20.20
C LYS A 100 10.97 -16.94 -21.07
N LEU A 101 12.21 -16.70 -20.63
CA LEU A 101 13.40 -17.16 -21.35
C LEU A 101 13.42 -18.70 -21.44
N TRP A 102 13.01 -19.41 -20.38
CA TRP A 102 12.87 -20.87 -20.42
C TRP A 102 11.97 -21.33 -21.58
N ILE A 103 10.79 -20.70 -21.72
CA ILE A 103 9.85 -21.03 -22.80
C ILE A 103 10.48 -20.77 -24.17
N GLN A 104 11.15 -19.62 -24.35
CA GLN A 104 11.81 -19.28 -25.62
C GLN A 104 12.92 -20.27 -25.97
N LEU A 105 13.75 -20.66 -25.01
CA LEU A 105 14.85 -21.60 -25.22
C LEU A 105 14.34 -23.01 -25.54
N LEU A 106 13.28 -23.47 -24.89
CA LEU A 106 12.66 -24.77 -25.20
C LEU A 106 12.10 -24.83 -26.62
N GLN A 107 11.55 -23.72 -27.12
CA GLN A 107 11.00 -23.65 -28.48
C GLN A 107 12.10 -23.66 -29.55
N LYS A 108 13.29 -23.16 -29.23
CA LYS A 108 14.45 -23.11 -30.13
C LYS A 108 15.34 -24.34 -30.07
N ALA A 109 15.16 -25.21 -29.08
CA ALA A 109 15.97 -26.42 -28.92
C ALA A 109 15.77 -27.39 -30.11
N ASP A 110 16.84 -28.13 -30.45
CA ASP A 110 16.83 -29.15 -31.51
C ASP A 110 15.74 -30.21 -31.28
N THR A 111 15.52 -30.56 -30.01
CA THR A 111 14.38 -31.34 -29.55
C THR A 111 13.41 -30.41 -28.81
N PRO A 112 12.37 -29.87 -29.46
CA PRO A 112 11.43 -28.97 -28.82
C PRO A 112 10.76 -29.64 -27.61
N ASN A 113 10.59 -28.88 -26.53
CA ASN A 113 9.96 -29.35 -25.29
C ASN A 113 10.66 -30.57 -24.64
N TRP A 114 11.97 -30.76 -24.86
CA TRP A 114 12.76 -31.84 -24.26
C TRP A 114 12.69 -31.87 -22.71
N CYS A 115 12.41 -30.72 -22.08
CA CYS A 115 12.27 -30.61 -20.64
C CYS A 115 11.06 -29.79 -20.21
N THR A 116 10.10 -30.42 -19.55
CA THR A 116 8.96 -29.70 -18.98
C THR A 116 9.39 -28.95 -17.72
N ARG A 117 9.05 -27.66 -17.62
CA ARG A 117 9.31 -26.82 -16.44
C ARG A 117 8.46 -27.26 -15.25
N THR A 118 9.09 -27.52 -14.11
CA THR A 118 8.44 -27.76 -12.80
C THR A 118 8.87 -26.68 -11.81
N LYS A 119 8.10 -25.60 -11.73
CA LYS A 119 8.41 -24.44 -10.90
C LYS A 119 7.82 -24.52 -9.49
N VAL A 120 8.49 -23.91 -8.53
CA VAL A 120 7.94 -23.61 -7.21
C VAL A 120 7.14 -22.31 -7.30
N THR A 121 5.85 -22.37 -7.00
CA THR A 121 4.98 -21.18 -7.04
C THR A 121 5.07 -20.40 -5.74
N HIS A 122 5.57 -19.17 -5.80
CA HIS A 122 5.53 -18.23 -4.69
C HIS A 122 4.32 -17.31 -4.82
N VAL A 123 3.46 -17.27 -3.80
CA VAL A 123 2.28 -16.41 -3.79
C VAL A 123 2.70 -15.03 -3.29
N CYS A 124 2.76 -14.07 -4.20
CA CYS A 124 3.00 -12.68 -3.85
C CYS A 124 1.68 -11.92 -3.72
N SER A 125 1.31 -11.63 -2.47
CA SER A 125 0.19 -10.74 -2.16
C SER A 125 0.66 -9.29 -2.25
N LYS A 126 0.85 -8.75 -3.47
CA LYS A 126 1.00 -7.30 -3.63
C LYS A 126 -0.33 -6.66 -3.19
N SER A 127 -0.30 -5.79 -2.19
CA SER A 127 -1.40 -4.85 -1.98
C SER A 127 -1.45 -3.97 -3.23
N SER A 128 -2.51 -4.14 -4.01
CA SER A 128 -2.68 -3.45 -5.29
C SER A 128 -2.50 -1.93 -5.10
N PRO A 129 -1.71 -1.22 -5.95
CA PRO A 129 -1.48 0.22 -5.83
C PRO A 129 -2.79 1.04 -5.95
N TYR A 130 -3.82 0.46 -6.56
CA TYR A 130 -5.15 1.04 -6.60
C TYR A 130 -5.80 1.12 -5.21
N VAL A 131 -5.52 0.16 -4.32
CA VAL A 131 -6.07 0.12 -2.96
C VAL A 131 -5.47 1.23 -2.10
N THR A 132 -4.17 1.50 -2.23
CA THR A 132 -3.52 2.60 -1.51
C THR A 132 -3.98 3.95 -2.06
N GLY A 133 -4.14 4.12 -3.37
CA GLY A 133 -4.68 5.33 -3.97
C GLY A 133 -6.12 5.64 -3.54
N ILE A 134 -7.00 4.63 -3.54
CA ILE A 134 -8.40 4.77 -3.09
C ILE A 134 -8.46 5.12 -1.60
N LEU A 135 -7.67 4.45 -0.75
CA LEU A 135 -7.62 4.74 0.68
C LEU A 135 -7.18 6.19 0.93
N VAL A 136 -6.10 6.65 0.30
CA VAL A 136 -5.63 8.04 0.45
C VAL A 136 -6.68 9.04 -0.02
N SER A 137 -7.36 8.76 -1.15
CA SER A 137 -8.44 9.61 -1.65
C SER A 137 -9.62 9.68 -0.66
N LEU A 138 -10.04 8.53 -0.10
CA LEU A 138 -11.10 8.47 0.92
C LEU A 138 -10.70 9.21 2.19
N PHE A 139 -9.46 9.07 2.65
CA PHE A 139 -8.94 9.82 3.80
C PHE A 139 -8.94 11.33 3.56
N LEU A 140 -8.56 11.79 2.37
CA LEU A 140 -8.63 13.20 2.01
C LEU A 140 -10.07 13.71 1.97
N LEU A 141 -10.98 12.97 1.34
CA LEU A 141 -12.41 13.33 1.30
C LEU A 141 -13.02 13.40 2.71
N ALA A 142 -12.68 12.46 3.59
CA ALA A 142 -13.14 12.46 4.97
C ALA A 142 -12.60 13.65 5.77
N THR A 143 -11.32 13.99 5.60
CA THR A 143 -10.72 15.15 6.30
C THR A 143 -11.31 16.48 5.81
N PHE A 144 -11.48 16.68 4.50
CA PHE A 144 -12.15 17.87 3.96
C PHE A 144 -13.63 17.94 4.37
N GLY A 145 -14.35 16.82 4.33
CA GLY A 145 -15.76 16.77 4.73
C GLY A 145 -15.96 17.12 6.21
N THR A 146 -15.12 16.59 7.09
CA THR A 146 -15.17 16.92 8.53
C THR A 146 -14.83 18.38 8.80
N LEU A 147 -13.79 18.95 8.16
CA LEU A 147 -13.46 20.38 8.24
C LEU A 147 -14.61 21.27 7.76
N PHE A 148 -15.21 20.95 6.61
CA PHE A 148 -16.35 21.71 6.07
C PHE A 148 -17.57 21.66 7.01
N PHE A 149 -17.87 20.48 7.56
CA PHE A 149 -18.97 20.31 8.53
C PHE A 149 -18.73 21.12 9.80
N MET A 150 -17.51 21.11 10.33
CA MET A 150 -17.13 21.90 11.51
C MET A 150 -17.23 23.40 11.24
N LEU A 151 -16.72 23.88 10.10
CA LEU A 151 -16.81 25.29 9.70
C LEU A 151 -18.26 25.75 9.51
N ASN A 152 -19.12 24.91 8.94
CA ASN A 152 -20.52 25.25 8.72
C ASN A 152 -21.33 25.28 10.03
N ASN A 153 -21.05 24.33 10.94
CA ASN A 153 -21.62 24.36 12.29
C ASN A 153 -21.12 25.58 13.07
N PHE A 154 -19.86 25.98 12.92
CA PHE A 154 -19.31 27.18 13.59
C PHE A 154 -20.00 28.47 13.11
N LYS A 155 -20.31 28.60 11.81
CA LYS A 155 -21.11 29.72 11.28
C LYS A 155 -22.51 29.75 11.90
N THR A 156 -23.13 28.58 12.03
CA THR A 156 -24.46 28.43 12.64
C THR A 156 -24.44 28.78 14.13
N LEU A 157 -23.41 28.33 14.85
CA LEU A 157 -23.19 28.66 16.26
C LEU A 157 -22.95 30.16 16.44
N LYS A 158 -22.08 30.77 15.62
CA LYS A 158 -21.81 32.21 15.61
C LYS A 158 -23.09 33.02 15.38
N ARG A 159 -23.94 32.60 14.44
CA ARG A 159 -25.24 33.25 14.19
C ARG A 159 -26.19 33.14 15.40
N ARG A 160 -26.24 31.97 16.05
CA ARG A 160 -27.03 31.78 17.28
C ARG A 160 -26.50 32.63 18.43
N PHE A 161 -25.18 32.71 18.58
CA PHE A 161 -24.52 33.51 19.62
C PHE A 161 -24.78 35.02 19.42
N HIS A 162 -24.62 35.54 18.21
CA HIS A 162 -24.98 36.93 17.91
C HIS A 162 -26.47 37.23 18.15
N LYS A 163 -27.37 36.31 17.80
CA LYS A 163 -28.80 36.47 18.07
C LYS A 163 -29.10 36.48 19.57
N PHE A 164 -28.39 35.69 20.36
CA PHE A 164 -28.50 35.67 21.82
C PHE A 164 -28.00 36.98 22.45
N LEU A 165 -26.82 37.46 22.06
CA LEU A 165 -26.28 38.74 22.53
C LEU A 165 -27.21 39.91 22.22
N ASN A 166 -27.72 39.99 20.99
CA ASN A 166 -28.60 41.08 20.55
C ASN A 166 -29.98 41.03 21.25
N LYS A 167 -30.47 39.83 21.62
CA LYS A 167 -31.69 39.67 22.42
C LYS A 167 -31.47 40.19 23.85
N ASN A 168 -30.34 39.86 24.47
CA ASN A 168 -30.01 40.33 25.82
C ASN A 168 -29.80 41.84 25.87
N GLU A 169 -29.20 42.43 24.85
CA GLU A 169 -29.03 43.88 24.73
C GLU A 169 -30.38 44.61 24.62
N ARG A 170 -31.32 44.10 23.82
CA ARG A 170 -32.69 44.64 23.75
C ARG A 170 -33.44 44.54 25.07
N ILE A 171 -33.30 43.41 25.77
CA ILE A 171 -33.92 43.22 27.09
C ILE A 171 -33.34 44.22 28.09
N LYS A 172 -32.01 44.40 28.12
CA LYS A 172 -31.34 45.40 28.98
C LYS A 172 -31.82 46.82 28.66
N ASN A 173 -31.89 47.21 27.39
CA ASN A 173 -32.33 48.55 26.99
C ASN A 173 -33.81 48.82 27.33
N ASN A 174 -34.67 47.80 27.21
CA ASN A 174 -36.08 47.92 27.63
C ASN A 174 -36.23 48.02 29.14
N ILE A 175 -35.41 47.30 29.92
CA ILE A 175 -35.38 47.41 31.38
C ILE A 175 -34.92 48.82 31.79
N TYR A 176 -33.81 49.33 31.22
CA TYR A 176 -33.33 50.70 31.51
C TYR A 176 -34.32 51.79 31.13
N LYS A 177 -35.10 51.60 30.06
CA LYS A 177 -36.12 52.56 29.63
C LYS A 177 -37.35 52.60 30.55
N TYR A 178 -37.58 51.55 31.35
CA TYR A 178 -38.74 51.42 32.24
C TYR A 178 -38.42 51.53 33.73
N ILE A 179 -37.15 51.75 34.11
CA ILE A 179 -36.82 52.12 35.49
C ILE A 179 -37.39 53.54 35.73
N PRO A 180 -38.38 53.72 36.62
CA PRO A 180 -38.92 55.02 36.92
C PRO A 180 -37.79 55.91 37.45
N GLN A 181 -37.68 57.16 36.97
CA GLN A 181 -36.75 58.19 37.45
C GLN A 181 -36.70 58.34 38.99
N LYS A 182 -37.72 57.83 39.70
CA LYS A 182 -37.80 57.81 41.16
C LYS A 182 -36.82 56.84 41.85
N LEU A 183 -36.30 55.82 41.16
CA LEU A 183 -35.33 54.86 41.71
C LEU A 183 -33.86 55.32 41.58
N LEU A 184 -33.55 56.17 40.60
CA LEU A 184 -32.20 56.66 40.37
C LEU A 184 -31.75 57.69 41.42
N ASN A 185 -32.67 58.47 41.99
CA ASN A 185 -32.35 59.43 43.06
C ASN A 185 -32.07 58.76 44.43
N TYR A 186 -32.30 57.45 44.58
CA TYR A 186 -31.98 56.72 45.82
C TYR A 186 -30.63 56.00 45.74
N SER A 187 -30.01 55.95 44.55
CA SER A 187 -28.85 55.10 44.28
C SER A 187 -27.50 55.80 44.40
N GLU A 188 -27.43 57.12 44.53
CA GLU A 188 -26.13 57.82 44.66
C GLU A 188 -25.42 57.57 46.00
N ASN A 189 -26.03 56.84 46.94
CA ASN A 189 -25.49 56.63 48.28
C ASN A 189 -25.52 55.19 48.79
N MET A 190 -25.59 54.17 47.93
CA MET A 190 -25.38 52.79 48.40
C MET A 190 -24.03 52.24 47.95
N ASP A 191 -23.11 52.30 48.90
CA ASP A 191 -21.91 51.48 48.94
C ASP A 191 -22.24 50.03 48.60
N THR A 192 -21.39 49.46 47.75
CA THR A 192 -21.27 48.05 47.47
C THR A 192 -21.35 47.23 48.75
N TYR A 193 -22.41 46.43 48.93
CA TYR A 193 -22.37 45.03 49.42
C TYR A 193 -23.81 44.51 49.62
N ILE A 194 -24.11 43.36 48.98
CA ILE A 194 -25.25 42.46 49.28
C ILE A 194 -26.58 43.07 48.78
N ILE A 195 -27.48 42.40 48.07
CA ILE A 195 -28.31 41.29 48.56
C ILE A 195 -28.88 40.51 47.35
N ASP A 196 -28.68 39.20 47.42
CA ASP A 196 -29.36 38.13 46.69
C ASP A 196 -30.78 37.93 47.26
N GLU A 197 -31.68 38.91 47.08
CA GLU A 197 -33.06 38.83 47.57
C GLU A 197 -34.06 38.66 46.44
N THR A 198 -34.56 37.43 46.37
CA THR A 198 -35.78 37.02 45.69
C THR A 198 -36.93 38.01 46.00
N ILE A 199 -37.34 38.78 45.00
CA ILE A 199 -38.46 39.72 45.13
C ILE A 199 -39.76 38.92 45.27
N ASN A 200 -40.33 38.89 46.47
CA ASN A 200 -41.62 38.28 46.75
C ASN A 200 -42.72 39.38 46.74
N LEU A 201 -43.60 39.35 45.73
CA LEU A 201 -44.69 40.31 45.58
C LEU A 201 -45.97 39.76 46.22
N SER A 202 -46.38 40.30 47.36
CA SER A 202 -47.71 40.06 47.94
C SER A 202 -48.71 41.09 47.40
N TYR A 203 -49.84 40.60 46.89
CA TYR A 203 -50.97 41.44 46.47
C TYR A 203 -51.96 41.59 47.62
N HIS A 204 -52.23 42.82 48.04
CA HIS A 204 -53.42 43.14 48.85
C HIS A 204 -54.57 43.50 47.91
N SER A 205 -55.57 42.62 47.79
CA SER A 205 -56.86 42.97 47.19
C SER A 205 -57.75 43.60 48.26
N SER A 206 -58.05 44.90 48.12
CA SER A 206 -59.11 45.55 48.88
C SER A 206 -60.47 45.16 48.29
N HIS A 207 -61.24 44.36 49.01
CA HIS A 207 -62.65 44.12 48.69
C HIS A 207 -63.51 45.19 49.38
N ASN A 208 -64.32 45.91 48.61
CA ASN A 208 -65.30 46.88 49.10
C ASN A 208 -66.48 46.20 49.80
N SER A 209 -66.88 46.72 50.95
CA SER A 209 -68.28 46.98 51.37
C SER A 209 -68.29 48.02 52.48
#